data_AF-A0A1J5FP96-F1
#
_entry.id   AF-A0A1J5FP96-F1
#
_cell.length_a   1.000
_cell.length_b   1.000
_cell.length_c   1.000
_cell.angle_alpha   90.00
_cell.angle_beta   90.00
_cell.angle_gamma   90.00
#
_symmetry.space_group_name_H-M   'P 1'
#
loop_
_entity.id
_entity.type
_entity.pdbx_description
1 polymer ?
#
loop_
_entity_poly.entity_id
_entity_poly.type
_entity_poly.pdbx_seq_one_letter_code
_entity_poly.pdbx_strand_id
1 'polypeptide(L)'
;MSTADTKGPFTSIWGTKNNELFLQAKYIESRFGGVWKKEELCPFWMYEITGTNSNNVFSCGDFGIIKHFNGIDWLTFDGLTQKSLYGIYTIYNKIFAVGDRIILIGTNY
;
A
#
# COMPACT_ATOMS: atom_id res chain seq x y z
N MET A 1 -25.89 -1.29 4.64
CA MET A 1 -24.72 -0.75 3.93
C MET A 1 -23.86 -0.08 4.99
N SER A 2 -22.73 -0.68 5.40
CA SER A 2 -21.84 -0.05 6.39
C SER A 2 -20.95 0.94 5.66
N THR A 3 -21.19 2.23 5.88
CA THR A 3 -20.33 3.31 5.38
C THR A 3 -19.08 3.38 6.27
N ALA A 4 -17.89 3.29 5.69
CA ALA A 4 -16.69 3.79 6.37
C ALA A 4 -16.88 5.30 6.61
N ASP A 5 -16.47 5.81 7.78
CA ASP A 5 -16.31 7.25 7.97
C ASP A 5 -15.07 7.69 7.18
N THR A 6 -15.26 7.91 5.88
CA THR A 6 -14.23 8.16 4.87
C THR A 6 -13.72 9.60 4.92
N LYS A 7 -13.22 10.05 6.08
CA LYS A 7 -12.63 11.39 6.21
C LYS A 7 -11.16 11.37 5.81
N GLY A 8 -10.92 11.35 4.49
CA GLY A 8 -9.60 11.55 3.91
C GLY A 8 -9.63 11.46 2.38
N PRO A 9 -8.77 12.19 1.66
CA PRO A 9 -8.55 11.93 0.25
C PRO A 9 -7.92 10.54 0.09
N PHE A 10 -8.67 9.59 -0.46
CA PHE A 10 -8.11 8.31 -0.87
C PHE A 10 -7.39 8.44 -2.19
N THR A 11 -6.25 7.77 -2.31
CA THR A 11 -5.35 7.80 -3.45
C THR A 11 -5.43 6.53 -4.28
N SER A 12 -5.73 5.38 -3.66
CA SER A 12 -5.81 4.10 -4.34
C SER A 12 -6.75 3.10 -3.65
N ILE A 13 -7.19 2.09 -4.40
CA ILE A 13 -7.94 0.94 -3.90
C ILE A 13 -7.36 -0.35 -4.50
N TRP A 14 -7.21 -1.37 -3.66
CA TRP A 14 -6.87 -2.72 -4.11
C TRP A 14 -7.77 -3.75 -3.44
N GLY A 15 -8.12 -4.80 -4.16
CA GLY A 15 -9.02 -5.84 -3.70
C GLY A 15 -8.45 -7.24 -3.89
N THR A 16 -8.80 -8.14 -2.98
CA THR A 16 -8.45 -9.57 -3.09
C THR A 16 -9.60 -10.37 -3.69
N LYS A 17 -9.30 -11.59 -4.16
CA LYS A 17 -10.30 -12.56 -4.60
C LYS A 17 -11.31 -12.95 -3.50
N ASN A 18 -10.96 -12.74 -2.23
CA ASN A 18 -11.78 -13.09 -1.07
C ASN A 18 -12.65 -11.92 -0.57
N ASN A 19 -12.92 -10.92 -1.43
CA ASN A 19 -13.71 -9.72 -1.12
C ASN A 19 -13.13 -8.83 -0.01
N GLU A 20 -11.82 -8.90 0.19
CA GLU A 20 -11.13 -7.93 1.05
C GLU A 20 -10.75 -6.71 0.21
N LEU A 21 -10.94 -5.52 0.79
CA LEU A 21 -10.63 -4.26 0.15
C LEU A 21 -9.67 -3.47 1.02
N PHE A 22 -8.68 -2.89 0.38
CA PHE A 22 -7.70 -2.00 0.97
C PHE A 22 -7.84 -0.65 0.27
N LEU A 23 -8.16 0.38 1.04
CA LEU A 23 -8.18 1.77 0.61
C LEU A 23 -6.92 2.45 1.11
N GLN A 24 -6.24 3.15 0.21
CA GLN A 24 -5.05 3.92 0.51
C GLN A 24 -5.38 5.41 0.61
N ALA A 25 -4.87 6.05 1.64
CA ALA A 25 -4.75 7.49 1.84
C ALA A 25 -3.43 7.76 2.61
N LYS A 26 -3.33 8.87 3.36
CA LYS A 26 -2.35 8.99 4.46
C LYS A 26 -2.41 7.80 5.43
N TYR A 27 -3.60 7.20 5.57
CA TYR A 27 -3.86 5.98 6.32
C TYR A 27 -4.14 4.84 5.35
N ILE A 28 -4.08 3.60 5.84
CA ILE A 28 -4.71 2.48 5.14
C ILE A 28 -6.00 2.12 5.85
N GLU A 29 -7.07 1.92 5.07
CA GLU A 29 -8.33 1.39 5.57
C GLU A 29 -8.57 0.02 4.93
N SER A 30 -8.52 -1.04 5.73
CA SER A 30 -8.77 -2.41 5.25
C SER A 30 -10.14 -2.91 5.69
N ARG A 31 -10.77 -3.75 4.87
CA ARG A 31 -12.05 -4.41 5.18
C ARG A 31 -11.87 -5.93 5.19
N PHE A 32 -11.85 -6.51 6.38
CA PHE A 32 -11.92 -7.95 6.61
C PHE A 32 -13.24 -8.29 7.29
N GLY A 33 -14.02 -9.25 6.76
CA GLY A 33 -15.23 -9.74 7.42
C GLY A 33 -16.36 -8.71 7.63
N GLY A 34 -16.34 -7.57 6.92
CA GLY A 34 -17.43 -6.60 6.88
C GLY A 34 -17.22 -5.30 7.68
N VAL A 35 -16.14 -5.18 8.44
CA VAL A 35 -15.81 -3.99 9.26
C VAL A 35 -14.54 -3.32 8.71
N TRP A 36 -14.54 -1.98 8.69
CA TRP A 36 -13.37 -1.19 8.30
C TRP A 36 -12.42 -1.03 9.48
N LYS A 37 -11.14 -1.30 9.25
CA LYS A 37 -10.05 -1.07 10.20
C LYS A 37 -9.11 -0.01 9.63
N LYS A 38 -8.89 1.05 10.40
CA LYS A 38 -7.95 2.11 10.06
C LYS A 38 -6.60 1.86 10.73
N GLU A 39 -5.54 1.89 9.94
CA GLU A 39 -4.16 1.78 10.43
C GLU A 39 -3.32 2.93 9.86
N GLU A 40 -2.58 3.61 10.73
CA GLU A 40 -1.62 4.62 10.31
C GLU A 40 -0.28 3.95 10.03
N LEU A 41 0.16 3.98 8.77
CA LEU A 41 1.41 3.34 8.35
C LEU A 41 2.63 4.24 8.58
N CYS A 42 2.48 5.52 8.30
CA CYS A 42 3.52 6.54 8.44
C CYS A 42 2.88 7.95 8.35
N PRO A 43 3.57 9.02 8.80
CA PRO A 43 3.01 10.37 8.79
C PRO A 43 2.98 11.04 7.40
N PHE A 44 3.30 10.30 6.32
CA PHE A 44 3.46 10.80 4.96
C PHE A 44 2.34 10.36 4.03
N TRP A 45 2.28 10.95 2.82
CA TRP A 45 1.28 10.53 1.83
C TRP A 45 1.70 9.21 1.18
N MET A 46 0.73 8.31 1.07
CA MET A 46 0.84 7.07 0.30
C MET A 46 -0.06 7.17 -0.92
N TYR A 47 0.41 6.67 -2.06
CA TYR A 47 -0.17 6.96 -3.36
C TYR A 47 -0.79 5.74 -4.03
N GLU A 48 -0.14 4.58 -3.97
CA GLU A 48 -0.66 3.36 -4.57
C GLU A 48 -0.58 2.20 -3.58
N ILE A 49 -1.56 1.30 -3.69
CA ILE A 49 -1.63 0.03 -3.00
C ILE A 49 -1.82 -1.09 -4.00
N THR A 50 -1.10 -2.17 -3.81
CA THR A 50 -1.20 -3.39 -4.61
C THR A 50 -0.93 -4.60 -3.72
N GLY A 51 -1.09 -5.80 -4.25
CA GLY A 51 -0.76 -7.01 -3.51
C GLY A 51 -1.01 -8.25 -4.34
N THR A 52 -0.63 -9.40 -3.77
CA THR A 52 -0.92 -10.71 -4.36
C THR A 52 -2.00 -11.47 -3.59
N ASN A 53 -2.11 -11.22 -2.29
CA ASN A 53 -3.16 -11.76 -1.41
C ASN A 53 -3.25 -10.91 -0.12
N SER A 54 -4.18 -11.26 0.76
CA SER A 54 -4.46 -10.55 2.02
C SER A 54 -3.27 -10.42 2.97
N ASN A 55 -2.31 -11.34 2.88
CA ASN A 55 -1.10 -11.39 3.70
C ASN A 55 0.14 -10.91 2.96
N ASN A 56 -0.04 -10.28 1.80
CA ASN A 56 1.07 -9.86 0.94
C ASN A 56 0.64 -8.63 0.14
N VAL A 57 0.70 -7.48 0.82
CA VAL A 57 0.20 -6.19 0.33
C VAL A 57 1.30 -5.16 0.38
N PHE A 58 1.42 -4.34 -0.66
CA PHE A 58 2.43 -3.31 -0.79
C PHE A 58 1.80 -1.95 -0.96
N SER A 59 2.48 -0.94 -0.44
CA SER A 59 2.11 0.45 -0.60
C SER A 59 3.34 1.29 -0.86
N CYS A 60 3.22 2.32 -1.70
CA CYS A 60 4.30 3.27 -1.96
C CYS A 60 3.85 4.71 -1.70
N GLY A 61 4.79 5.58 -1.38
CA GLY A 61 4.48 6.94 -0.95
C GLY A 61 5.60 7.95 -1.15
N ASP A 62 5.43 9.06 -0.44
CA ASP A 62 6.42 10.12 -0.32
C ASP A 62 7.78 9.62 0.15
N PHE A 63 8.83 10.37 -0.22
CA PHE A 63 10.21 10.09 0.18
C PHE A 63 10.69 8.67 -0.13
N GLY A 64 10.15 8.06 -1.18
CA GLY A 64 10.53 6.72 -1.61
C GLY A 64 10.10 5.60 -0.67
N ILE A 65 9.17 5.87 0.25
CA ILE A 65 8.70 4.88 1.22
C ILE A 65 7.96 3.76 0.51
N ILE A 66 8.35 2.53 0.79
CA ILE A 66 7.61 1.32 0.46
C ILE A 66 7.24 0.61 1.76
N LYS A 67 5.98 0.19 1.87
CA LYS A 67 5.47 -0.61 2.99
C LYS A 67 5.03 -1.99 2.49
N HIS A 68 5.27 -3.03 3.27
CA HIS A 68 4.84 -4.40 2.97
C HIS A 68 4.10 -5.01 4.16
N PHE A 69 2.84 -5.37 3.97
CA PHE A 69 2.08 -6.16 4.93
C PHE A 69 2.30 -7.65 4.68
N ASN A 70 2.87 -8.33 5.66
CA ASN A 70 3.20 -9.76 5.60
C ASN A 70 2.08 -10.67 6.19
N GLY A 71 0.90 -10.11 6.48
CA GLY A 71 -0.20 -10.81 7.17
C GLY A 71 -0.22 -10.64 8.69
N ILE A 72 0.84 -10.08 9.27
CA ILE A 72 0.98 -9.85 10.70
C ILE A 72 1.18 -8.35 10.96
N ASP A 73 2.14 -7.75 10.27
CA ASP A 73 2.58 -6.37 10.47
C ASP A 73 3.04 -5.72 9.17
N TRP A 74 3.17 -4.39 9.21
CA TRP A 74 3.66 -3.57 8.09
C TRP A 74 5.16 -3.30 8.23
N LEU A 75 5.95 -3.96 7.40
CA LEU A 75 7.38 -3.72 7.26
C LEU A 75 7.63 -2.44 6.46
N THR A 76 8.70 -1.73 6.79
CA THR A 76 9.08 -0.47 6.12
C THR A 76 10.38 -0.65 5.36
N PHE A 77 10.36 -0.25 4.10
CA PHE A 77 11.53 -0.14 3.23
C PHE A 77 11.67 1.32 2.84
N ASP A 78 12.62 2.01 3.46
CA ASP A 78 12.96 3.40 3.18
C ASP A 78 14.44 3.51 2.73
N GLY A 79 14.88 4.72 2.40
CA GLY A 79 16.27 4.97 1.98
C GLY A 79 16.62 4.51 0.56
N LEU A 80 15.70 3.89 -0.18
CA LEU A 80 15.89 3.48 -1.58
C LEU A 80 15.98 4.68 -2.52
N THR A 81 15.25 5.75 -2.21
CA THR A 81 15.28 7.03 -2.91
C THR A 81 14.65 8.11 -2.03
N GLN A 82 14.94 9.37 -2.30
CA GLN A 82 14.27 10.51 -1.65
C GLN A 82 13.12 11.06 -2.51
N LYS A 83 12.87 10.45 -3.67
CA LYS A 83 11.82 10.83 -4.62
C LYS A 83 10.52 10.10 -4.29
N SER A 84 9.38 10.80 -4.37
CA SER A 84 8.07 10.19 -4.15
C SER A 84 7.80 9.11 -5.21
N LEU A 85 7.22 8.00 -4.77
CA LEU A 85 6.78 6.89 -5.62
C LEU A 85 5.28 6.96 -5.76
N TYR A 86 4.80 7.18 -6.98
CA TYR A 86 3.38 7.34 -7.28
C TYR A 86 2.73 6.04 -7.71
N GLY A 87 3.52 5.04 -8.09
CA GLY A 87 2.98 3.75 -8.38
C GLY A 87 3.82 2.56 -7.94
N ILE A 88 3.14 1.46 -7.67
CA ILE A 88 3.73 0.20 -7.23
C ILE A 88 2.94 -0.99 -7.81
N TYR A 89 3.68 -1.96 -8.34
CA TYR A 89 3.13 -3.16 -8.93
C TYR A 89 3.93 -4.38 -8.48
N THR A 90 3.24 -5.50 -8.27
CA THR A 90 3.88 -6.76 -7.90
C THR A 90 3.55 -7.88 -8.86
N ILE A 91 4.58 -8.64 -9.23
CA ILE A 91 4.46 -9.80 -10.10
C ILE A 91 5.65 -10.74 -9.89
N TYR A 92 5.41 -12.05 -9.79
CA TYR A 92 6.45 -13.09 -9.65
C TYR A 92 7.53 -12.77 -8.59
N ASN A 93 7.13 -12.41 -7.35
CA ASN A 93 8.02 -12.03 -6.24
C ASN A 93 8.95 -10.83 -6.55
N LYS A 94 8.54 -9.99 -7.49
CA LYS A 94 9.22 -8.73 -7.79
C LYS A 94 8.28 -7.57 -7.49
N ILE A 95 8.88 -6.49 -7.00
CA ILE A 95 8.22 -5.23 -6.74
C ILE A 95 8.77 -4.22 -7.74
N PHE A 96 7.88 -3.57 -8.46
CA PHE A 96 8.21 -2.48 -9.35
C PHE A 96 7.58 -1.23 -8.77
N ALA A 97 8.37 -0.18 -8.56
CA ALA A 97 7.83 1.11 -8.13
C ALA A 97 8.28 2.21 -9.07
N VAL A 98 7.38 3.14 -9.38
CA VAL A 98 7.60 4.25 -10.29
C VAL A 98 7.33 5.57 -9.58
N GLY A 99 8.16 6.55 -9.83
CA GLY A 99 8.07 7.85 -9.16
C GLY A 99 8.75 8.95 -9.96
N ASP A 100 9.08 10.05 -9.29
CA ASP A 100 9.75 11.19 -9.92
C ASP A 100 11.08 10.77 -10.57
N ARG A 101 11.03 10.51 -11.89
CA ARG A 101 12.16 10.14 -12.74
C ARG A 101 12.90 8.86 -12.32
N ILE A 102 12.24 7.99 -11.53
CA ILE A 102 12.84 6.74 -11.04
C ILE A 102 11.92 5.55 -11.26
N ILE A 103 12.54 4.40 -11.56
CA ILE A 103 11.94 3.07 -11.52
C ILE A 103 12.80 2.24 -10.56
N LEU A 104 12.18 1.67 -9.54
CA LEU A 104 12.81 0.72 -8.62
C LEU A 104 12.34 -0.69 -8.95
N ILE A 105 13.28 -1.63 -8.95
CA ILE A 105 13.01 -3.06 -9.11
C ILE A 105 13.56 -3.78 -7.89
N GLY A 106 12.69 -4.15 -6.96
CA GLY A 106 13.00 -5.02 -5.83
C GLY A 106 12.86 -6.48 -6.25
N THR A 107 13.88 -7.29 -6.03
CA THR A 107 13.85 -8.73 -6.27
C THR A 107 13.86 -9.49 -4.96
N ASN A 108 12.85 -10.35 -4.75
CA ASN A 108 12.62 -11.20 -3.58
C ASN A 108 12.33 -10.45 -2.28
N TYR A 109 11.15 -10.73 -1.73
CA TYR A 109 10.68 -10.33 -0.40
C TYR A 109 10.03 -11.53 0.29
#